data_AF-A0A098QTF5-F1
#
_entry.id   AF-A0A098QTF5-F1
#
_cell.length_a   1.000
_cell.length_b   1.000
_cell.length_c   1.000
_cell.angle_alpha   90.00
_cell.angle_beta   90.00
_cell.angle_gamma   90.00
#
_symmetry.space_group_name_H-M   'P 1'
#
loop_
_entity.id
_entity.type
_entity.pdbx_description
1 polymer ?
#
loop_
_entity_poly.entity_id
_entity_poly.type
_entity_poly.pdbx_seq_one_letter_code
_entity_poly.pdbx_strand_id
1 'polypeptide(L)'
;MKKTTIPALFVLVLSVSLALVACGGNTQPAAPVSDGSEDLKIDFQLNTAAADPANNYFSFAGNIRYMAADKDQVDVTTGASKLRSTEVFQAYLYDVEGKPTLPSGLRGLFLFAVNPFDQIQIDNLQASKAADGTITVQYTHRGTAYRITTDKAGKLSFPNGSFEARTIGYIQGAGPQVISTDFASDATAATVDYAKVWDSSIAGGKNVAEGVDRKTGTIGRNLAAADSMYYFDGTLDVSLNGSILKIAGALTAVPRR
;
A
#
# COMPACT_ATOMS: atom_id res chain seq x y z
N MET A 1 -38.91 57.44 -74.89
CA MET A 1 -39.68 56.29 -75.39
C MET A 1 -38.85 55.03 -75.24
N LYS A 2 -39.48 53.98 -74.68
CA LYS A 2 -39.09 52.55 -74.63
C LYS A 2 -37.76 52.13 -73.96
N LYS A 3 -37.97 51.33 -72.91
CA LYS A 3 -37.10 50.46 -72.11
C LYS A 3 -36.11 49.63 -72.93
N THR A 4 -34.95 49.33 -72.36
CA THR A 4 -34.38 47.97 -72.41
C THR A 4 -33.56 47.71 -71.14
N THR A 5 -33.88 46.61 -70.47
CA THR A 5 -33.31 46.13 -69.20
C THR A 5 -32.27 45.05 -69.51
N ILE A 6 -31.12 45.02 -68.82
CA ILE A 6 -30.31 43.80 -68.61
C ILE A 6 -29.82 43.80 -67.15
N PRO A 7 -30.04 42.71 -66.37
CA PRO A 7 -29.78 42.65 -64.94
C PRO A 7 -28.37 42.16 -64.58
N ALA A 8 -27.91 42.58 -63.40
CA ALA A 8 -26.63 42.22 -62.80
C ALA A 8 -26.64 40.78 -62.26
N LEU A 9 -25.52 40.09 -62.50
CA LEU A 9 -25.18 38.74 -62.10
C LEU A 9 -24.89 38.68 -60.59
N PHE A 10 -25.67 37.90 -59.84
CA PHE A 10 -25.45 37.62 -58.42
C PHE A 10 -24.83 36.22 -58.29
N VAL A 11 -23.60 36.13 -57.77
CA VAL A 11 -22.87 34.87 -57.56
C VAL A 11 -23.32 34.24 -56.25
N LEU A 12 -23.97 33.07 -56.35
CA LEU A 12 -24.38 32.23 -55.24
C LEU A 12 -23.23 31.29 -54.86
N VAL A 13 -22.65 31.48 -53.67
CA VAL A 13 -21.64 30.56 -53.11
C VAL A 13 -22.38 29.36 -52.50
N LEU A 14 -22.19 28.20 -53.13
CA LEU A 14 -22.76 26.92 -52.70
C LEU A 14 -21.90 26.32 -51.57
N SER A 15 -22.35 26.44 -50.32
CA SER A 15 -21.74 25.77 -49.17
C SER A 15 -22.14 24.29 -49.17
N VAL A 16 -21.20 23.41 -49.51
CA VAL A 16 -21.36 21.96 -49.37
C VAL A 16 -21.22 21.59 -47.90
N SER A 17 -22.33 21.21 -47.27
CA SER A 17 -22.36 20.66 -45.90
C SER A 17 -21.90 19.20 -45.93
N LEU A 18 -20.69 18.94 -45.44
CA LEU A 18 -20.20 17.58 -45.21
C LEU A 18 -20.79 17.07 -43.89
N ALA A 19 -21.85 16.27 -43.97
CA ALA A 19 -22.42 15.58 -42.81
C ALA A 19 -21.51 14.42 -42.39
N LEU A 20 -20.65 14.66 -41.40
CA LEU A 20 -19.97 13.61 -40.65
C LEU A 20 -20.99 12.96 -39.71
N VAL A 21 -21.40 11.73 -40.03
CA VAL A 21 -22.06 10.82 -39.10
C VAL A 21 -21.05 10.47 -38.01
N ALA A 22 -21.14 11.16 -36.87
CA ALA A 22 -20.35 10.85 -35.69
C ALA A 22 -20.98 9.67 -34.93
N CYS A 23 -20.64 8.45 -35.34
CA CYS A 23 -20.74 7.27 -34.46
C CYS A 23 -19.43 7.16 -33.66
N GLY A 24 -19.18 8.13 -32.78
CA GLY A 24 -18.01 8.17 -31.90
C GLY A 24 -18.46 8.04 -30.45
N GLY A 25 -18.74 6.82 -30.00
CA GLY A 25 -18.77 6.56 -28.57
C GLY A 25 -17.37 6.83 -28.02
N ASN A 26 -17.24 7.72 -27.03
CA ASN A 26 -16.03 7.85 -26.23
C ASN A 26 -15.83 6.54 -25.43
N THR A 27 -15.37 5.48 -26.10
CA THR A 27 -14.86 4.29 -25.42
C THR A 27 -13.47 4.63 -24.92
N GLN A 28 -13.39 5.24 -23.73
CA GLN A 28 -12.15 5.26 -22.98
C GLN A 28 -11.66 3.81 -22.90
N PRO A 29 -10.43 3.50 -23.34
CA PRO A 29 -9.98 2.13 -23.37
C PRO A 29 -10.04 1.57 -21.95
N ALA A 30 -10.57 0.36 -21.80
CA ALA A 30 -10.75 -0.29 -20.50
C ALA A 30 -9.45 -0.18 -19.68
N ALA A 31 -9.59 0.08 -18.38
CA ALA A 31 -8.45 0.09 -17.48
C ALA A 31 -7.70 -1.25 -17.62
N PRO A 32 -6.36 -1.24 -17.76
CA PRO A 32 -5.60 -2.48 -17.76
C PRO A 32 -5.87 -3.26 -16.45
N VAL A 33 -5.94 -4.58 -16.56
CA VAL A 33 -6.24 -5.53 -15.48
C VAL A 33 -5.13 -6.57 -15.42
N SER A 34 -5.01 -7.33 -14.32
CA SER A 34 -4.09 -8.47 -14.25
C SER A 34 -4.28 -9.40 -15.46
N ASP A 35 -3.17 -9.77 -16.09
CA ASP A 35 -3.09 -10.77 -17.16
C ASP A 35 -2.78 -12.19 -16.62
N GLY A 36 -2.77 -12.35 -15.28
CA GLY A 36 -2.41 -13.58 -14.60
C GLY A 36 -0.91 -13.88 -14.56
N SER A 37 -0.04 -12.94 -14.96
CA SER A 37 1.39 -13.08 -14.74
C SER A 37 1.70 -13.14 -13.24
N GLU A 38 2.73 -13.91 -12.87
CA GLU A 38 3.25 -13.97 -11.50
C GLU A 38 4.48 -13.06 -11.37
N ASP A 39 4.32 -11.78 -11.74
CA ASP A 39 5.40 -10.77 -11.75
C ASP A 39 6.04 -10.54 -10.39
N LEU A 40 5.33 -10.87 -9.31
CA LEU A 40 5.85 -10.90 -7.95
C LEU A 40 5.19 -12.02 -7.14
N LYS A 41 5.98 -13.02 -6.75
CA LYS A 41 5.62 -14.07 -5.78
C LYS A 41 6.12 -13.68 -4.40
N ILE A 42 5.29 -13.88 -3.40
CA ILE A 42 5.59 -13.61 -1.99
C ILE A 42 5.29 -14.88 -1.19
N ASP A 43 6.17 -15.20 -0.24
CA ASP A 43 5.93 -16.18 0.82
C ASP A 43 6.56 -15.66 2.12
N PHE A 44 5.77 -15.53 3.16
CA PHE A 44 6.14 -14.87 4.42
C PHE A 44 5.61 -15.68 5.59
N GLN A 45 6.43 -15.82 6.63
CA GLN A 45 6.04 -16.42 7.90
C GLN A 45 6.63 -15.65 9.07
N LEU A 46 5.78 -15.38 10.06
CA LEU A 46 6.15 -14.71 11.30
C LEU A 46 5.46 -15.36 12.50
N ASN A 47 6.23 -15.73 13.51
CA ASN A 47 5.73 -15.98 14.85
C ASN A 47 5.57 -14.65 15.59
N THR A 48 4.32 -14.25 15.84
CA THR A 48 3.99 -12.95 16.44
C THR A 48 4.10 -12.94 17.97
N ALA A 49 4.33 -14.10 18.61
CA ALA A 49 4.29 -14.22 20.07
C ALA A 49 5.64 -14.56 20.71
N ALA A 50 6.62 -15.05 19.95
CA ALA A 50 7.94 -15.39 20.45
C ALA A 50 9.02 -15.24 19.38
N ALA A 51 10.26 -15.07 19.82
CA ALA A 51 11.42 -15.11 18.94
C ALA A 51 11.52 -16.49 18.26
N ASP A 52 11.56 -16.49 16.93
CA ASP A 52 11.64 -17.71 16.13
C ASP A 52 12.54 -17.51 14.90
N PRO A 53 13.83 -17.15 15.09
CA PRO A 53 14.73 -16.79 14.00
C PRO A 53 15.02 -17.95 13.03
N ALA A 54 14.70 -19.19 13.42
CA ALA A 54 14.86 -20.37 12.58
C ALA A 54 13.68 -20.60 11.63
N ASN A 55 12.46 -20.19 12.01
CA ASN A 55 11.25 -20.42 11.20
C ASN A 55 10.59 -19.14 10.68
N ASN A 56 10.93 -17.96 11.20
CA ASN A 56 10.54 -16.70 10.59
C ASN A 56 11.29 -16.53 9.27
N TYR A 57 10.59 -16.11 8.23
CA TYR A 57 11.21 -15.78 6.95
C TYR A 57 10.40 -14.84 6.09
N PHE A 58 11.09 -14.21 5.15
CA PHE A 58 10.50 -13.51 4.02
C PHE A 58 11.15 -13.98 2.71
N SER A 59 10.33 -14.45 1.79
CA SER A 59 10.70 -14.86 0.45
C SER A 59 9.96 -14.03 -0.58
N PHE A 60 10.66 -13.67 -1.65
CA PHE A 60 10.03 -13.14 -2.84
C PHE A 60 10.85 -13.44 -4.09
N ALA A 61 10.17 -13.56 -5.21
CA ALA A 61 10.78 -13.66 -6.53
C ALA A 61 9.84 -13.03 -7.55
N GLY A 62 10.38 -12.27 -8.51
CA GLY A 62 9.58 -11.59 -9.50
C GLY A 62 10.30 -11.44 -10.83
N ASN A 63 9.75 -10.57 -11.67
CA ASN A 63 10.23 -10.32 -13.02
C ASN A 63 11.51 -9.45 -13.08
N ILE A 64 11.97 -8.89 -11.94
CA ILE A 64 13.19 -8.09 -11.86
C ILE A 64 14.39 -9.01 -11.60
N ARG A 65 15.29 -9.10 -12.58
CA ARG A 65 16.47 -9.96 -12.52
C ARG A 65 17.32 -9.66 -11.28
N TYR A 66 17.71 -10.72 -10.56
CA TYR A 66 18.52 -10.67 -9.34
C TYR A 66 17.88 -9.99 -8.12
N MET A 67 16.64 -9.50 -8.22
CA MET A 67 15.88 -8.98 -7.09
C MET A 67 14.96 -10.08 -6.57
N ALA A 68 15.53 -10.98 -5.78
CA ALA A 68 14.82 -12.09 -5.15
C ALA A 68 15.51 -12.46 -3.83
N ALA A 69 14.74 -13.06 -2.93
CA ALA A 69 15.25 -13.68 -1.71
C ALA A 69 14.47 -14.96 -1.46
N ASP A 70 15.18 -16.05 -1.16
CA ASP A 70 14.57 -17.33 -0.77
C ASP A 70 14.79 -17.55 0.72
N LYS A 71 13.70 -17.52 1.47
CA LYS A 71 13.64 -17.66 2.93
C LYS A 71 14.69 -16.80 3.65
N ASP A 72 14.70 -15.50 3.36
CA ASP A 72 15.53 -14.58 4.13
C ASP A 72 15.06 -14.55 5.59
N GLN A 73 16.01 -14.42 6.52
CA GLN A 73 15.78 -14.45 7.96
C GLN A 73 16.66 -13.41 8.63
N VAL A 74 16.36 -13.13 9.90
CA VAL A 74 17.27 -12.33 10.73
C VAL A 74 18.60 -13.07 10.93
N ASP A 75 19.70 -12.38 10.71
CA ASP A 75 21.01 -12.72 11.23
C ASP A 75 21.06 -12.29 12.69
N VAL A 76 21.04 -13.26 13.59
CA VAL A 76 21.06 -13.04 15.05
C VAL A 76 22.30 -12.32 15.55
N THR A 77 23.38 -12.27 14.75
CA THR A 77 24.63 -11.58 15.11
C THR A 77 24.56 -10.09 14.79
N THR A 78 24.05 -9.74 13.61
CA THR A 78 24.00 -8.35 13.15
C THR A 78 22.66 -7.67 13.41
N GLY A 79 21.61 -8.45 13.68
CA GLY A 79 20.23 -7.98 13.77
C GLY A 79 19.64 -7.58 12.42
N ALA A 80 20.32 -7.86 11.31
CA ALA A 80 19.91 -7.51 9.95
C ALA A 80 19.42 -8.74 9.17
N SER A 81 18.81 -8.50 8.01
CA SER A 81 18.40 -9.59 7.10
C SER A 81 19.60 -10.25 6.42
N LYS A 82 19.69 -11.59 6.44
CA LYS A 82 20.81 -12.38 5.87
C LYS A 82 21.00 -12.15 4.36
N LEU A 83 19.91 -12.02 3.63
CA LEU A 83 19.89 -11.90 2.16
C LEU A 83 19.56 -10.48 1.69
N ARG A 84 19.58 -9.49 2.59
CA ARG A 84 19.29 -8.07 2.28
C ARG A 84 17.89 -7.87 1.67
N SER A 85 16.91 -8.74 1.97
CA SER A 85 15.53 -8.60 1.47
C SER A 85 14.93 -7.22 1.75
N THR A 86 15.31 -6.60 2.87
CA THR A 86 14.88 -5.25 3.28
C THR A 86 15.30 -4.15 2.29
N GLU A 87 16.38 -4.37 1.54
CA GLU A 87 16.93 -3.47 0.54
C GLU A 87 16.46 -3.87 -0.87
N VAL A 88 16.64 -5.15 -1.24
CA VAL A 88 16.38 -5.59 -2.62
C VAL A 88 14.88 -5.65 -2.95
N PHE A 89 14.00 -5.79 -1.96
CA PHE A 89 12.55 -5.73 -2.19
C PHE A 89 12.05 -4.32 -2.56
N GLN A 90 12.85 -3.27 -2.33
CA GLN A 90 12.50 -1.89 -2.68
C GLN A 90 12.17 -1.72 -4.16
N ALA A 91 12.78 -2.52 -5.05
CA ALA A 91 12.52 -2.51 -6.49
C ALA A 91 11.08 -2.90 -6.85
N TYR A 92 10.37 -3.60 -5.97
CA TYR A 92 8.95 -3.93 -6.15
C TYR A 92 8.01 -2.99 -5.40
N LEU A 93 8.53 -2.16 -4.49
CA LEU A 93 7.72 -1.26 -3.67
C LEU A 93 7.53 0.11 -4.28
N TYR A 94 8.44 0.50 -5.17
CA TYR A 94 8.45 1.78 -5.85
C TYR A 94 8.68 1.59 -7.33
N ASP A 95 8.08 2.45 -8.15
CA ASP A 95 8.49 2.58 -9.54
C ASP A 95 9.82 3.34 -9.66
N VAL A 96 10.28 3.52 -10.89
CA VAL A 96 11.56 4.18 -11.19
C VAL A 96 11.59 5.67 -10.82
N GLU A 97 10.44 6.29 -10.57
CA GLU A 97 10.32 7.68 -10.08
C GLU A 97 10.21 7.74 -8.55
N GLY A 98 10.25 6.60 -7.86
CA GLY A 98 10.13 6.51 -6.40
C GLY A 98 8.69 6.57 -5.91
N LYS A 99 7.69 6.33 -6.76
CA LYS A 99 6.28 6.33 -6.37
C LYS A 99 5.86 4.94 -5.90
N PRO A 100 5.16 4.81 -4.75
CA PRO A 100 4.73 3.52 -4.23
C PRO A 100 3.87 2.72 -5.22
N THR A 101 4.24 1.47 -5.48
CA THR A 101 3.47 0.51 -6.31
C THR A 101 2.74 -0.53 -5.47
N LEU A 102 3.01 -0.57 -4.16
CA LEU A 102 2.37 -1.37 -3.12
C LEU A 102 2.07 -0.52 -1.87
N PRO A 103 1.16 -0.96 -0.99
CA PRO A 103 0.98 -0.41 0.36
C PRO A 103 2.29 -0.37 1.16
N SER A 104 2.68 0.80 1.67
CA SER A 104 3.90 0.93 2.49
C SER A 104 3.80 0.20 3.83
N GLY A 105 2.59 0.01 4.37
CA GLY A 105 2.33 -0.79 5.56
C GLY A 105 2.58 -2.28 5.34
N LEU A 106 2.38 -2.77 4.11
CA LEU A 106 2.68 -4.17 3.80
C LEU A 106 4.19 -4.44 3.83
N ARG A 107 5.00 -3.49 3.34
CA ARG A 107 6.45 -3.54 3.49
C ARG A 107 6.84 -3.65 4.96
N GLY A 108 6.33 -2.75 5.80
CA GLY A 108 6.67 -2.75 7.23
C GLY A 108 6.34 -4.09 7.90
N LEU A 109 5.23 -4.70 7.52
CA LEU A 109 4.86 -6.04 7.98
C LEU A 109 5.90 -7.11 7.61
N PHE A 110 6.37 -7.13 6.35
CA PHE A 110 7.36 -8.12 5.91
C PHE A 110 8.71 -8.01 6.64
N LEU A 111 9.09 -6.81 7.08
CA LEU A 111 10.34 -6.60 7.81
C LEU A 111 10.39 -7.33 9.15
N PHE A 112 9.25 -7.58 9.81
CA PHE A 112 9.24 -8.25 11.11
C PHE A 112 9.75 -9.70 11.06
N ALA A 113 9.68 -10.38 9.91
CA ALA A 113 10.24 -11.73 9.77
C ALA A 113 11.76 -11.77 9.63
N VAL A 114 12.37 -10.63 9.29
CA VAL A 114 13.82 -10.49 9.05
C VAL A 114 14.50 -9.52 10.03
N ASN A 115 13.77 -9.10 11.07
CA ASN A 115 14.25 -8.30 12.20
C ASN A 115 14.24 -9.13 13.49
N PRO A 116 14.95 -8.69 14.54
CA PRO A 116 14.85 -9.32 15.85
C PRO A 116 13.45 -9.14 16.44
N PHE A 117 13.07 -10.04 17.35
CA PHE A 117 11.71 -10.11 17.90
C PHE A 117 11.31 -8.87 18.73
N ASP A 118 12.28 -8.18 19.32
CA ASP A 118 12.05 -6.94 20.05
C ASP A 118 11.36 -5.87 19.20
N GLN A 119 11.58 -5.85 17.88
CA GLN A 119 10.93 -4.92 16.98
C GLN A 119 9.40 -5.09 16.98
N ILE A 120 8.89 -6.32 17.11
CA ILE A 120 7.44 -6.61 17.24
C ILE A 120 6.88 -5.91 18.48
N GLN A 121 7.63 -5.92 19.59
CA GLN A 121 7.23 -5.31 20.85
C GLN A 121 7.32 -3.78 20.78
N ILE A 122 8.41 -3.26 20.21
CA ILE A 122 8.66 -1.83 20.04
C ILE A 122 7.60 -1.18 19.15
N ASP A 123 7.17 -1.87 18.10
CA ASP A 123 6.14 -1.38 17.18
C ASP A 123 4.73 -1.83 17.55
N ASN A 124 4.56 -2.56 18.66
CA ASN A 124 3.28 -3.08 19.13
C ASN A 124 2.48 -3.77 18.00
N LEU A 125 3.12 -4.70 17.31
CA LEU A 125 2.47 -5.50 16.29
C LEU A 125 1.48 -6.46 16.92
N GLN A 126 0.25 -6.41 16.43
CA GLN A 126 -0.86 -7.24 16.84
C GLN A 126 -1.47 -7.90 15.61
N ALA A 127 -1.65 -9.21 15.66
CA ALA A 127 -2.38 -9.97 14.67
C ALA A 127 -3.55 -10.68 15.36
N SER A 128 -4.74 -10.58 14.79
CA SER A 128 -5.94 -11.21 15.32
C SER A 128 -6.78 -11.81 14.20
N LYS A 129 -7.56 -12.85 14.53
CA LYS A 129 -8.51 -13.48 13.63
C LYS A 129 -9.90 -13.45 14.27
N ALA A 130 -10.83 -12.78 13.63
CA ALA A 130 -12.23 -12.75 14.04
C ALA A 130 -12.92 -14.10 13.74
N ALA A 131 -14.05 -14.34 14.41
CA ALA A 131 -14.82 -15.57 14.26
C ALA A 131 -15.34 -15.80 12.82
N ASP A 132 -15.52 -14.73 12.04
CA ASP A 132 -15.97 -14.79 10.65
C ASP A 132 -14.84 -15.07 9.65
N GLY A 133 -13.62 -15.29 10.12
CA GLY A 133 -12.44 -15.59 9.30
C GLY A 133 -11.57 -14.38 8.98
N THR A 134 -12.07 -13.15 9.21
CA THR A 134 -11.32 -11.91 8.96
C THR A 134 -10.06 -11.85 9.81
N ILE A 135 -8.91 -11.59 9.19
CA ILE A 135 -7.63 -11.38 9.88
C ILE A 135 -7.31 -9.89 9.85
N THR A 136 -6.97 -9.34 11.01
CA THR A 136 -6.48 -7.96 11.14
C THR A 136 -5.08 -7.97 11.70
N VAL A 137 -4.16 -7.32 10.99
CA VAL A 137 -2.81 -7.03 11.43
C VAL A 137 -2.66 -5.52 11.59
N GLN A 138 -2.18 -5.08 12.74
CA GLN A 138 -1.97 -3.66 13.03
C GLN A 138 -0.68 -3.47 13.82
N TYR A 139 0.03 -2.39 13.55
CA TYR A 139 1.30 -2.07 14.20
C TYR A 139 1.60 -0.57 14.04
N THR A 140 2.51 -0.03 14.86
CA THR A 140 2.94 1.36 14.85
C THR A 140 4.42 1.45 14.61
N HIS A 141 4.82 1.98 13.45
CA HIS A 141 6.22 2.13 13.09
C HIS A 141 6.56 3.58 12.75
N ARG A 142 7.58 4.12 13.41
CA ARG A 142 8.10 5.49 13.22
C ARG A 142 7.00 6.55 13.29
N GLY A 143 6.06 6.40 14.22
CA GLY A 143 4.96 7.35 14.45
C GLY A 143 3.77 7.20 13.50
N THR A 144 3.75 6.18 12.64
CA THR A 144 2.59 5.86 11.80
C THR A 144 2.02 4.52 12.22
N ALA A 145 0.73 4.50 12.54
CA ALA A 145 -0.03 3.27 12.72
C ALA A 145 -0.51 2.76 11.37
N TYR A 146 -0.46 1.45 11.18
CA TYR A 146 -0.94 0.74 10.00
C TYR A 146 -1.97 -0.30 10.41
N ARG A 147 -3.00 -0.50 9.58
CA ARG A 147 -3.97 -1.59 9.70
C ARG A 147 -4.16 -2.26 8.35
N ILE A 148 -4.05 -3.58 8.35
CA ILE A 148 -4.21 -4.45 7.20
C ILE A 148 -5.29 -5.46 7.56
N THR A 149 -6.36 -5.51 6.77
CA THR A 149 -7.50 -6.39 7.04
C THR A 149 -7.81 -7.22 5.80
N THR A 150 -7.96 -8.53 6.00
CA THR A 150 -8.36 -9.46 4.94
C THR A 150 -9.86 -9.44 4.73
N ASP A 151 -10.34 -10.08 3.68
CA ASP A 151 -11.73 -10.54 3.65
C ASP A 151 -11.94 -11.75 4.60
N LYS A 152 -13.18 -12.26 4.63
CA LYS A 152 -13.58 -13.43 5.45
C LYS A 152 -12.92 -14.74 5.01
N ALA A 153 -12.41 -14.82 3.80
CA ALA A 153 -11.67 -15.96 3.28
C ALA A 153 -10.16 -15.87 3.57
N GLY A 154 -9.71 -14.82 4.29
CA GLY A 154 -8.30 -14.61 4.57
C GLY A 154 -7.53 -14.04 3.39
N LYS A 155 -8.19 -13.37 2.44
CA LYS A 155 -7.55 -12.81 1.24
C LYS A 155 -7.22 -11.32 1.41
N LEU A 156 -6.03 -10.91 0.97
CA LEU A 156 -5.68 -9.52 0.72
C LEU A 156 -5.71 -9.26 -0.79
N SER A 157 -6.70 -8.49 -1.24
CA SER A 157 -6.83 -8.11 -2.63
C SER A 157 -6.09 -6.81 -2.96
N PHE A 158 -5.48 -6.76 -4.13
CA PHE A 158 -4.81 -5.58 -4.67
C PHE A 158 -5.56 -5.10 -5.92
N PRO A 159 -5.38 -3.83 -6.34
CA PRO A 159 -4.70 -2.75 -5.62
C PRO A 159 -5.55 -2.12 -4.51
N ASN A 160 -6.82 -2.54 -4.35
CA ASN A 160 -7.82 -1.81 -3.58
C ASN A 160 -8.22 -2.45 -2.24
N GLY A 161 -7.38 -3.31 -1.68
CA GLY A 161 -7.63 -3.97 -0.38
C GLY A 161 -7.73 -3.01 0.80
N SER A 162 -7.99 -3.58 1.98
CA SER A 162 -8.12 -2.82 3.23
C SER A 162 -6.74 -2.60 3.84
N PHE A 163 -6.08 -1.55 3.35
CA PHE A 163 -4.83 -1.03 3.88
C PHE A 163 -5.05 0.40 4.35
N GLU A 164 -4.81 0.64 5.62
CA GLU A 164 -5.02 1.94 6.26
C GLU A 164 -3.75 2.37 6.98
N ALA A 165 -3.55 3.68 7.01
CA ALA A 165 -2.49 4.30 7.80
C ALA A 165 -3.01 5.56 8.49
N ARG A 166 -2.41 5.87 9.64
CA ARG A 166 -2.64 7.11 10.37
C ARG A 166 -1.36 7.56 11.04
N THR A 167 -0.95 8.79 10.79
CA THR A 167 0.13 9.42 11.56
C THR A 167 -0.38 9.69 12.97
N ILE A 168 0.23 9.08 13.97
CA ILE A 168 -0.14 9.25 15.38
C ILE A 168 1.02 9.73 16.25
N GLY A 169 2.20 9.86 15.64
CA GLY A 169 3.43 10.21 16.32
C GLY A 169 4.53 10.67 15.37
N TYR A 170 5.77 10.66 15.87
CA TYR A 170 6.96 10.95 15.08
C TYR A 170 8.19 10.23 15.66
N ILE A 171 9.30 10.33 14.95
CA ILE A 171 10.63 9.90 15.41
C ILE A 171 11.64 10.99 15.06
N GLN A 172 12.64 11.22 15.91
CA GLN A 172 13.74 12.14 15.64
C GLN A 172 15.04 11.35 15.50
N GLY A 173 15.61 11.33 14.28
CA GLY A 173 16.80 10.55 13.97
C GLY A 173 16.59 9.06 14.22
N ALA A 174 17.43 8.49 15.09
CA ALA A 174 17.36 7.11 15.57
C ALA A 174 16.80 6.98 17.00
N GLY A 175 16.24 8.06 17.56
CA GLY A 175 15.61 8.03 18.88
C GLY A 175 14.32 7.20 18.91
N PRO A 176 13.71 6.99 20.08
CA PRO A 176 12.43 6.30 20.17
C PRO A 176 11.32 7.07 19.44
N GLN A 177 10.32 6.34 18.94
CA GLN A 177 9.11 6.98 18.45
C GLN A 177 8.31 7.57 19.62
N VAL A 178 7.79 8.77 19.43
CA VAL A 178 6.90 9.47 20.37
C VAL A 178 5.51 9.47 19.78
N ILE A 179 4.56 8.93 20.51
CA ILE A 179 3.15 8.80 20.12
C ILE A 179 2.30 9.82 20.88
N SER A 180 1.31 10.39 20.22
CA SER A 180 0.38 11.32 20.86
C SER A 180 -0.40 10.60 21.97
N THR A 181 -0.59 11.28 23.09
CA THR A 181 -1.35 10.75 24.23
C THR A 181 -2.85 10.60 23.96
N ASP A 182 -3.33 11.12 22.83
CA ASP A 182 -4.68 10.83 22.33
C ASP A 182 -4.83 9.34 21.94
N PHE A 183 -3.71 8.68 21.58
CA PHE A 183 -3.69 7.30 21.08
C PHE A 183 -2.90 6.33 21.96
N ALA A 184 -2.05 6.81 22.88
CA ALA A 184 -1.22 5.97 23.75
C ALA A 184 -1.23 6.49 25.19
N SER A 185 -1.21 5.60 26.19
CA SER A 185 -1.29 6.04 27.60
C SER A 185 0.02 6.64 28.14
N ASP A 186 1.16 6.25 27.58
CA ASP A 186 2.50 6.69 28.03
C ASP A 186 3.35 7.31 26.91
N ALA A 187 2.70 7.72 25.82
CA ALA A 187 3.34 8.26 24.61
C ALA A 187 4.31 7.29 23.90
N THR A 188 4.29 6.00 24.22
CA THR A 188 5.04 4.96 23.50
C THR A 188 4.14 4.13 22.59
N ALA A 189 4.74 3.44 21.62
CA ALA A 189 3.98 2.54 20.75
C ALA A 189 3.42 1.31 21.50
N ALA A 190 4.11 0.86 22.56
CA ALA A 190 3.70 -0.30 23.36
C ALA A 190 2.32 -0.14 24.01
N THR A 191 1.89 1.10 24.26
CA THR A 191 0.58 1.40 24.89
C THR A 191 -0.44 1.99 23.93
N VAL A 192 -0.21 1.86 22.61
CA VAL A 192 -1.17 2.32 21.60
C VAL A 192 -2.51 1.60 21.75
N ASP A 193 -3.56 2.39 21.88
CA ASP A 193 -4.96 1.99 21.82
C ASP A 193 -5.44 2.10 20.36
N TYR A 194 -5.38 0.98 19.64
CA TYR A 194 -5.81 0.93 18.24
C TYR A 194 -7.30 1.21 18.05
N ALA A 195 -8.15 1.05 19.08
CA ALA A 195 -9.55 1.43 18.96
C ALA A 195 -9.68 2.94 18.77
N LYS A 196 -8.89 3.74 19.50
CA LYS A 196 -8.81 5.20 19.29
C LYS A 196 -8.13 5.57 17.99
N VAL A 197 -7.05 4.88 17.61
CA VAL A 197 -6.35 5.15 16.33
C VAL A 197 -7.31 5.06 15.15
N TRP A 198 -8.21 4.08 15.16
CA TRP A 198 -9.14 3.84 14.08
C TRP A 198 -10.55 4.42 14.29
N ASP A 199 -10.74 5.23 15.34
CA ASP A 199 -11.96 6.00 15.54
C ASP A 199 -11.95 7.26 14.66
N SER A 200 -12.86 7.29 13.69
CA SER A 200 -13.04 8.41 12.76
C SER A 200 -13.55 9.70 13.42
N SER A 201 -14.10 9.62 14.64
CA SER A 201 -14.56 10.79 15.39
C SER A 201 -13.40 11.59 16.00
N ILE A 202 -12.24 10.95 16.20
CA ILE A 202 -11.02 11.61 16.64
C ILE A 202 -10.38 12.28 15.42
N ALA A 203 -10.37 13.61 15.38
CA ALA A 203 -9.80 14.36 14.27
C ALA A 203 -8.26 14.27 14.20
N GLY A 204 -7.69 14.40 13.00
CA GLY A 204 -6.27 14.67 12.81
C GLY A 204 -5.91 16.15 12.97
N GLY A 205 -4.63 16.48 12.91
CA GLY A 205 -4.11 17.85 12.84
C GLY A 205 -3.68 18.45 14.17
N LYS A 206 -3.78 17.71 15.28
CA LYS A 206 -3.29 18.14 16.60
C LYS A 206 -1.79 17.88 16.71
N ASN A 207 -1.07 18.76 17.41
CA ASN A 207 0.35 18.53 17.70
C ASN A 207 0.52 17.25 18.50
N VAL A 208 1.49 16.42 18.13
CA VAL A 208 1.75 15.11 18.77
C VAL A 208 2.09 15.29 20.24
N ALA A 209 2.90 16.30 20.57
CA ALA A 209 3.29 16.67 21.91
C ALA A 209 3.40 18.21 22.02
N GLU A 210 3.42 18.72 23.25
CA GLU A 210 3.64 20.14 23.51
C GLU A 210 5.00 20.59 22.96
N GLY A 211 5.03 21.74 22.28
CA GLY A 211 6.26 22.28 21.68
C GLY A 211 6.78 21.53 20.45
N VAL A 212 6.03 20.56 19.91
CA VAL A 212 6.43 19.80 18.71
C VAL A 212 5.52 20.15 17.52
N ASP A 213 6.13 20.66 16.43
CA ASP A 213 5.42 21.04 15.18
C ASP A 213 5.00 19.85 14.30
N ARG A 214 5.02 18.63 14.85
CA ARG A 214 4.53 17.42 14.18
C ARG A 214 3.08 17.21 14.56
N LYS A 215 2.24 16.96 13.56
CA LYS A 215 0.79 16.81 13.74
C LYS A 215 0.34 15.37 13.51
N THR A 216 -0.69 14.96 14.23
CA THR A 216 -1.43 13.73 13.96
C THR A 216 -2.15 13.84 12.60
N GLY A 217 -2.38 12.71 11.96
CA GLY A 217 -3.07 12.61 10.67
C GLY A 217 -4.51 12.13 10.83
N THR A 218 -5.27 12.24 9.74
CA THR A 218 -6.54 11.52 9.58
C THR A 218 -6.28 10.06 9.19
N ILE A 219 -7.29 9.20 9.36
CA ILE A 219 -7.24 7.84 8.80
C ILE A 219 -7.23 7.97 7.28
N GLY A 220 -6.25 7.37 6.62
CA GLY A 220 -6.09 7.38 5.18
C GLY A 220 -5.90 5.98 4.62
N ARG A 221 -6.25 5.80 3.35
CA ARG A 221 -5.92 4.57 2.63
C ARG A 221 -4.41 4.52 2.37
N ASN A 222 -3.80 3.36 2.58
CA ASN A 222 -2.39 3.10 2.33
C ASN A 222 -2.25 2.21 1.10
N LEU A 223 -2.33 2.78 -0.09
CA LEU A 223 -2.31 2.03 -1.36
C LEU A 223 -1.12 2.45 -2.22
N ALA A 224 -0.97 1.75 -3.35
CA ALA A 224 -0.15 2.24 -4.46
C ALA A 224 -0.55 3.67 -4.84
N ALA A 225 0.44 4.49 -5.18
CA ALA A 225 0.22 5.85 -5.64
C ALA A 225 -0.65 5.86 -6.90
N ALA A 226 -1.53 6.85 -7.01
CA ALA A 226 -2.45 6.95 -8.15
C ALA A 226 -1.71 7.30 -9.45
N ASP A 227 -0.56 7.95 -9.33
CA ASP A 227 0.32 8.42 -10.40
C ASP A 227 1.58 7.57 -10.58
N SER A 228 1.66 6.39 -9.94
CA SER A 228 2.73 5.41 -10.19
C SER A 228 2.67 4.88 -11.63
N MET A 229 3.79 4.45 -12.19
CA MET A 229 3.82 3.88 -13.53
C MET A 229 3.05 2.56 -13.65
N TYR A 230 2.92 1.83 -12.55
CA TYR A 230 2.17 0.58 -12.46
C TYR A 230 1.69 0.35 -11.02
N TYR A 231 0.82 -0.63 -10.84
CA TYR A 231 0.43 -1.14 -9.52
C TYR A 231 0.42 -2.67 -9.56
N PHE A 232 0.55 -3.30 -8.41
CA PHE A 232 0.32 -4.73 -8.32
C PHE A 232 -1.17 -5.04 -8.19
N ASP A 233 -1.63 -6.04 -8.91
CA ASP A 233 -2.99 -6.58 -8.91
C ASP A 233 -2.96 -8.08 -8.58
N GLY A 234 -4.05 -8.59 -8.04
CA GLY A 234 -4.15 -9.99 -7.61
C GLY A 234 -4.46 -10.14 -6.12
N THR A 235 -4.13 -11.29 -5.54
CA THR A 235 -4.53 -11.64 -4.18
C THR A 235 -3.43 -12.40 -3.45
N LEU A 236 -3.20 -12.05 -2.19
CA LEU A 236 -2.39 -12.84 -1.26
C LEU A 236 -3.28 -13.59 -0.28
N ASP A 237 -2.96 -14.85 -0.04
CA ASP A 237 -3.51 -15.69 1.01
C ASP A 237 -2.87 -15.37 2.35
N VAL A 238 -3.69 -15.08 3.35
CA VAL A 238 -3.27 -14.79 4.72
C VAL A 238 -3.88 -15.81 5.66
N SER A 239 -3.06 -16.33 6.57
CA SER A 239 -3.53 -17.18 7.66
C SER A 239 -2.89 -16.76 8.98
N LEU A 240 -3.67 -16.91 10.05
CA LEU A 240 -3.19 -16.76 11.42
C LEU A 240 -3.61 -18.03 12.18
N ASN A 241 -2.64 -18.90 12.44
CA ASN A 241 -2.84 -20.17 13.13
C ASN A 241 -2.06 -20.14 14.45
N GLY A 242 -2.77 -19.95 15.57
CA GLY A 242 -2.12 -19.60 16.83
C GLY A 242 -1.39 -18.27 16.69
N SER A 243 -0.08 -18.26 16.94
CA SER A 243 0.79 -17.08 16.76
C SER A 243 1.50 -17.01 15.41
N ILE A 244 1.25 -17.97 14.51
CA ILE A 244 1.93 -17.99 13.21
C ILE A 244 1.09 -17.26 12.18
N LEU A 245 1.57 -16.08 11.78
CA LEU A 245 1.06 -15.31 10.64
C LEU A 245 1.78 -15.77 9.37
N LYS A 246 1.02 -16.14 8.33
CA LYS A 246 1.55 -16.43 7.00
C LYS A 246 0.88 -15.55 5.96
N ILE A 247 1.65 -15.13 4.97
CA ILE A 247 1.17 -14.40 3.79
C ILE A 247 1.85 -15.00 2.56
N ALA A 248 1.09 -15.51 1.61
CA ALA A 248 1.65 -16.10 0.39
C ALA A 248 0.79 -15.82 -0.83
N GLY A 249 1.38 -15.78 -2.01
CA GLY A 249 0.64 -15.62 -3.26
C GLY A 249 1.48 -15.00 -4.37
N ALA A 250 0.81 -14.68 -5.47
CA ALA A 250 1.42 -14.03 -6.61
C ALA A 250 0.60 -12.81 -7.02
N LEU A 251 1.30 -11.79 -7.50
CA LEU A 251 0.75 -10.53 -7.97
C LEU A 251 1.26 -10.24 -9.38
N THR A 252 0.42 -9.59 -10.17
CA THR A 252 0.70 -9.13 -11.53
C THR A 252 1.01 -7.64 -11.51
N ALA A 253 2.02 -7.18 -12.24
CA ALA A 253 2.28 -5.76 -12.42
C ALA A 253 1.38 -5.21 -13.55
N VAL A 254 0.48 -4.30 -13.22
CA VAL A 254 -0.46 -3.70 -14.17
C VAL A 254 -0.05 -2.25 -14.45
N PRO A 255 0.29 -1.88 -15.71
CA PRO A 255 0.72 -0.53 -16.04
C PRO A 255 -0.40 0.48 -15.86
N ARG A 256 -0.09 1.67 -15.34
CA ARG A 256 -1.00 2.82 -15.39
C ARG A 256 -0.82 3.54 -16.73
N ARG A 257 -1.93 3.99 -17.33
CA ARG A 257 -1.91 4.80 -18.55
C ARG A 257 -1.81 6.27 -18.23
#